data_AF-A0A925YGC2-F1
#
_entry.id   AF-A0A925YGC2-F1
#
_cell.length_a   1.000
_cell.length_b   1.000
_cell.length_c   1.000
_cell.angle_alpha   90.00
_cell.angle_beta   90.00
_cell.angle_gamma   90.00
#
_symmetry.space_group_name_H-M   'P 1'
#
loop_
_entity.id
_entity.type
_entity.pdbx_description
1 polymer ?
#
loop_
_entity_poly.entity_id
_entity_poly.type
_entity_poly.pdbx_seq_one_letter_code
_entity_poly.pdbx_strand_id
1 'polypeptide(L)'
;MATASVVLVAVTTAAVAVAAAAATDPLVEEKAGVVVDWRRGTIEVTGGAAADHRMPSAEVARPGAERRARTAARARLSEALR
;
A
#
# COMPACT_ATOMS: atom_id res chain seq x y z
N MET A 1 -19.70 -29.40 45.62
CA MET A 1 -19.73 -30.19 44.37
C MET A 1 -19.90 -29.23 43.20
N ALA A 2 -19.27 -29.55 42.07
CA ALA A 2 -19.06 -28.80 40.82
C ALA A 2 -17.86 -27.81 40.84
N THR A 3 -16.60 -28.25 40.64
CA THR A 3 -15.86 -28.52 39.37
C THR A 3 -15.90 -27.33 38.39
N ALA A 4 -14.85 -26.50 38.33
CA ALA A 4 -13.66 -26.63 37.47
C ALA A 4 -13.92 -26.26 35.99
N SER A 5 -13.03 -25.42 35.44
CA SER A 5 -12.68 -25.22 34.02
C SER A 5 -12.94 -23.81 33.48
N VAL A 6 -11.98 -22.91 33.66
CA VAL A 6 -11.77 -21.76 32.75
C VAL A 6 -10.27 -21.62 32.52
N VAL A 7 -9.67 -22.61 31.87
CA VAL A 7 -8.31 -22.52 31.32
C VAL A 7 -8.39 -22.98 29.87
N LEU A 8 -8.85 -22.10 28.97
CA LEU A 8 -8.65 -22.28 27.52
C LEU A 8 -8.99 -21.03 26.68
N VAL A 9 -8.36 -19.88 26.92
CA VAL A 9 -8.51 -18.70 26.01
C VAL A 9 -7.16 -18.06 25.65
N ALA A 10 -6.07 -18.81 25.68
CA ALA A 10 -4.73 -18.27 25.41
C ALA A 10 -4.09 -18.77 24.09
N VAL A 11 -4.80 -19.56 23.28
CA VAL A 11 -4.20 -20.21 22.09
C VAL A 11 -4.63 -19.59 20.76
N THR A 12 -5.67 -18.74 20.73
CA THR A 12 -6.24 -18.27 19.45
C THR A 12 -5.58 -17.01 18.87
N THR A 13 -4.76 -16.26 19.61
CA THR A 13 -4.15 -15.02 19.10
C THR A 13 -2.83 -15.23 18.35
N ALA A 14 -2.17 -16.39 18.48
CA ALA A 14 -0.87 -16.63 17.83
C ALA A 14 -1.00 -17.03 16.35
N ALA A 15 -2.14 -17.56 15.91
CA ALA A 15 -2.31 -18.04 14.54
C ALA A 15 -2.48 -16.92 13.50
N VAL A 16 -2.93 -15.72 13.91
CA VAL A 16 -3.14 -14.59 12.99
C VAL A 16 -1.81 -13.92 12.61
N ALA A 17 -0.78 -14.00 13.45
CA ALA A 17 0.52 -13.39 13.16
C ALA A 17 1.34 -14.19 12.13
N VAL A 18 1.13 -15.51 12.03
CA VAL A 18 1.94 -16.38 11.16
C VAL A 18 1.50 -16.32 9.69
N ALA A 19 0.24 -15.97 9.42
CA ALA A 19 -0.24 -15.78 8.04
C ALA A 19 0.19 -14.45 7.41
N ALA A 20 0.61 -13.46 8.22
CA ALA A 20 1.13 -12.19 7.71
C ALA A 20 2.59 -12.28 7.24
N ALA A 21 3.30 -13.34 7.63
CA ALA A 21 4.61 -13.70 7.07
C ALA A 21 4.47 -14.53 5.77
N ALA A 22 3.30 -14.51 5.13
CA ALA A 22 3.06 -15.15 3.85
C ALA A 22 3.92 -14.49 2.77
N ALA A 23 5.04 -15.15 2.46
CA ALA A 23 5.76 -15.07 1.20
C ALA A 23 6.02 -13.64 0.70
N THR A 24 6.99 -12.96 1.33
CA THR A 24 7.71 -11.90 0.61
C THR A 24 8.34 -12.55 -0.60
N ASP A 25 7.75 -12.31 -1.77
CA ASP A 25 8.30 -12.78 -3.02
C ASP A 25 9.69 -12.14 -3.18
N PRO A 26 10.80 -12.91 -3.20
CA PRO A 26 12.13 -12.33 -3.26
C PRO A 26 12.38 -11.52 -4.55
N LEU A 27 11.48 -11.64 -5.53
CA LEU A 27 11.54 -10.94 -6.80
C LEU A 27 10.56 -9.76 -6.88
N VAL A 28 9.84 -9.45 -5.80
CA VAL A 28 9.02 -8.23 -5.68
C VAL A 28 9.50 -7.44 -4.47
N GLU A 29 10.11 -6.29 -4.72
CA GLU A 29 10.58 -5.39 -3.68
C GLU A 29 9.65 -4.19 -3.56
N GLU A 30 9.11 -3.93 -2.36
CA GLU A 30 8.35 -2.72 -2.08
C GLU A 30 9.19 -1.76 -1.23
N LYS A 31 9.43 -0.55 -1.76
CA LYS A 31 10.22 0.48 -1.10
C LYS A 31 9.52 1.83 -1.21
N ALA A 32 9.12 2.41 -0.07
CA ALA A 32 8.54 3.75 0.00
C ALA A 32 7.38 4.04 -0.99
N GLY A 33 6.51 3.04 -1.23
CA GLY A 33 5.38 3.16 -2.18
C GLY A 33 5.76 2.99 -3.66
N VAL A 34 6.94 2.43 -3.91
CA VAL A 34 7.41 1.94 -5.22
C VAL A 34 7.46 0.42 -5.15
N VAL A 35 6.94 -0.25 -6.17
CA VAL A 35 7.00 -1.71 -6.31
C VAL A 35 7.93 -2.03 -7.47
N VAL A 36 9.02 -2.74 -7.19
CA VAL A 36 9.95 -3.25 -8.19
C VAL A 36 9.69 -4.73 -8.41
N ASP A 37 9.17 -5.08 -9.58
CA ASP A 37 8.95 -6.46 -9.99
C ASP A 37 10.10 -6.89 -10.92
N TRP A 38 11.04 -7.64 -10.35
CA TRP A 38 12.22 -8.15 -11.06
C TRP A 38 11.88 -9.25 -12.05
N ARG A 39 10.73 -9.93 -11.90
CA ARG A 39 10.28 -10.97 -12.83
C ARG A 39 9.84 -10.36 -14.16
N ARG A 40 9.14 -9.24 -14.07
CA ARG A 40 8.59 -8.52 -15.23
C ARG A 40 9.54 -7.43 -15.74
N GLY A 41 10.55 -7.05 -14.95
CA GLY A 41 11.41 -5.92 -15.26
C GLY A 41 10.66 -4.60 -15.21
N THR A 42 9.69 -4.46 -14.31
CA THR A 42 8.82 -3.30 -14.20
C THR A 42 8.95 -2.62 -12.85
N ILE A 43 8.89 -1.29 -12.85
CA ILE A 43 8.79 -0.48 -11.64
C ILE A 43 7.44 0.22 -11.67
N GLU A 44 6.62 -0.06 -10.66
CA GLU A 44 5.31 0.56 -10.47
C GLU A 44 5.38 1.59 -9.36
N VAL A 45 4.77 2.75 -9.60
CA VAL A 45 4.75 3.85 -8.63
C VAL A 45 3.38 4.47 -8.62
N THR A 46 2.81 4.61 -7.42
CA THR A 46 1.52 5.28 -7.25
C THR A 46 1.72 6.73 -6.82
N GLY A 47 0.96 7.66 -7.40
CA GLY A 47 0.90 9.05 -6.99
C GLY A 47 -0.54 9.53 -6.90
N GLY A 48 -0.82 10.45 -5.97
CA GLY A 48 -2.15 10.97 -5.72
C GLY A 48 -2.13 12.46 -5.42
N ALA A 49 -3.22 13.14 -5.73
CA ALA A 49 -3.43 14.54 -5.38
C ALA A 49 -4.92 14.82 -5.18
N ALA A 50 -5.26 15.63 -4.17
CA ALA A 50 -6.62 16.05 -3.91
C ALA A 50 -7.10 17.04 -5.00
N ALA A 51 -8.36 16.88 -5.42
CA ALA A 51 -9.05 17.83 -6.28
C ALA A 51 -9.23 19.19 -5.57
N ASP A 52 -9.20 20.28 -6.35
CA ASP A 52 -9.44 21.60 -5.81
C ASP A 52 -10.95 21.81 -5.59
N HIS A 53 -11.35 21.97 -4.32
CA HIS A 53 -12.73 22.18 -3.92
C HIS A 53 -13.27 23.57 -4.26
N ARG A 54 -12.39 24.50 -4.67
CA ARG A 54 -12.77 25.84 -5.13
C ARG A 54 -13.19 25.87 -6.59
N MET A 55 -12.95 24.78 -7.32
CA MET A 55 -13.36 24.64 -8.71
C MET A 55 -14.88 24.39 -8.80
N PRO A 56 -15.54 24.90 -9.85
CA PRO A 56 -17.00 24.92 -9.93
C PRO A 56 -17.63 23.53 -10.10
N SER A 57 -16.89 22.53 -10.60
CA SER A 57 -17.36 21.15 -10.69
C SER A 57 -16.21 20.14 -10.60
N ALA A 58 -16.56 18.88 -10.35
CA ALA A 58 -15.61 17.78 -10.35
C ALA A 58 -14.97 17.54 -11.72
N GLU A 59 -15.70 17.76 -12.82
CA GLU A 59 -15.13 17.61 -14.17
C GLU A 59 -14.01 18.63 -14.42
N VAL A 60 -14.15 19.85 -13.90
CA VAL A 60 -13.12 20.91 -14.02
C VAL A 60 -11.95 20.67 -13.07
N ALA A 61 -12.21 20.17 -11.85
CA ALA A 61 -11.17 19.95 -10.84
C ALA A 61 -10.26 18.74 -11.16
N ARG A 62 -10.83 17.68 -11.77
CA ARG A 62 -10.15 16.39 -12.00
C ARG A 62 -8.87 16.50 -12.82
N PRO A 63 -8.84 17.17 -14.00
CA PRO A 63 -7.61 17.24 -14.81
C PRO A 63 -6.43 17.87 -14.07
N GLY A 64 -6.67 18.88 -13.23
CA GLY A 64 -5.63 19.52 -12.43
C GLY A 64 -5.08 18.61 -11.33
N ALA A 65 -5.96 17.85 -10.67
CA ALA A 65 -5.56 16.83 -9.69
C ALA A 65 -4.75 15.71 -10.35
N GLU A 66 -5.20 15.21 -11.50
CA GLU A 66 -4.51 14.15 -12.24
C GLU A 66 -3.11 14.57 -12.67
N ARG A 67 -2.94 15.79 -13.20
CA ARG A 67 -1.61 16.33 -13.55
C ARG A 67 -0.69 16.35 -12.35
N ARG A 68 -1.17 16.82 -11.18
CA ARG A 68 -0.39 16.84 -9.94
C ARG A 68 -0.05 15.42 -9.44
N ALA A 69 -0.99 14.50 -9.50
CA ALA A 69 -0.78 13.10 -9.14
C ALA A 69 0.31 12.44 -10.02
N ARG A 70 0.26 12.68 -11.34
CA ARG A 70 1.29 12.21 -12.28
C ARG A 70 2.66 12.82 -11.99
N THR A 71 2.72 14.12 -11.69
CA THR A 71 3.98 14.78 -11.28
C THR A 71 4.55 14.16 -10.01
N ALA A 72 3.72 13.90 -9.00
CA ALA A 72 4.14 13.25 -7.76
C ALA A 72 4.64 11.82 -8.00
N ALA A 73 3.95 11.01 -8.82
CA ALA A 73 4.39 9.66 -9.19
C ALA A 73 5.75 9.68 -9.91
N ARG A 74 5.94 10.61 -10.85
CA ARG A 74 7.22 10.78 -11.55
C ARG A 74 8.35 11.18 -10.62
N ALA A 75 8.11 12.06 -9.65
CA ALA A 75 9.11 12.45 -8.67
C ALA A 75 9.57 11.23 -7.84
N ARG A 76 8.61 10.42 -7.35
CA ARG A 76 8.89 9.16 -6.64
C ARG A 76 9.65 8.15 -7.50
N LEU A 77 9.26 7.98 -8.75
CA LEU A 77 9.99 7.14 -9.70
C LEU A 77 11.43 7.62 -9.89
N SER A 78 11.63 8.93 -10.02
CA SER A 78 12.95 9.52 -10.20
C SER A 78 13.84 9.31 -8.97
N GLU A 79 13.27 9.38 -7.78
CA GLU A 79 13.96 9.12 -6.51
C GLU A 79 14.33 7.64 -6.36
N ALA A 80 13.45 6.73 -6.77
CA ALA A 80 13.70 5.29 -6.73
C ALA A 80 14.83 4.82 -7.67
N LEU A 81 15.07 5.58 -8.75
CA LEU A 81 16.11 5.29 -9.74
C LEU A 81 17.47 5.92 -9.43
N ARG A 82 17.58 6.72 -8.36
CA ARG A 82 18.85 7.28 -7.90
C ARG A 82 19.58 6.29 -7.01
#